data_AF-A0A3D0UJR5-F1
#
_entry.id   AF-A0A3D0UJR5-F1
#
_cell.length_a   1.000
_cell.length_b   1.000
_cell.length_c   1.000
_cell.angle_alpha   90.00
_cell.angle_beta   90.00
_cell.angle_gamma   90.00
#
_symmetry.space_group_name_H-M   'P 1'
#
loop_
_entity.id
_entity.type
_entity.pdbx_description
1 polymer ?
#
loop_
_entity_poly.entity_id
_entity_poly.type
_entity_poly.pdbx_seq_one_letter_code
_entity_poly.pdbx_strand_id
1 'polypeptide(L)'
;MSGLSLSEAPSLELVKEQKLYELLPGSSPDDSFEATGVCRKDEHFFVIFDDTPHIARLHVSLTIGHEDNILFRRMVQTVGYVDITYVEKIRQFLILTKPKKDKGGNHRPKINEYTADLQFLDADWVDFPLEGNDRRLEGLEMVHYDGQEYFLGLCEGNKCKSGRKGRKPGGGRIHVFQNEGTIWAHKETINLPKELQFVDYTAMAVRDRQVAIVSQLTSAIWVGQFQESGWDFVDDGRVYVFPKSKKDYIAYCNIEGVDWSDAGELVVVSNRRKRGQNRRCQKTDQSIHIFKVPEII
;
A
#
# COMPACT_ATOMS: atom_id res chain seq x y z
N MET A 1 17.73 25.22 1.58
CA MET A 1 17.04 24.25 0.69
C MET A 1 17.94 23.03 0.54
N SER A 2 17.97 22.17 1.55
CA SER A 2 18.61 20.85 1.49
C SER A 2 17.61 19.90 0.84
N GLY A 3 17.93 19.37 -0.35
CA GLY A 3 17.05 18.42 -1.03
C GLY A 3 16.83 17.15 -0.19
N LEU A 4 15.71 16.46 -0.43
CA LEU A 4 15.41 15.12 0.11
C LEU A 4 16.42 14.10 -0.43
N SER A 5 17.65 14.10 0.10
CA SER A 5 18.75 13.25 -0.34
C SER A 5 18.60 11.83 0.20
N LEU A 6 18.44 10.85 -0.69
CA LEU A 6 18.36 9.43 -0.33
C LEU A 6 19.63 8.91 0.36
N SER A 7 20.81 9.50 0.11
CA SER A 7 22.07 9.04 0.71
C SER A 7 22.23 9.47 2.16
N GLU A 8 21.51 10.51 2.58
CA GLU A 8 21.55 11.07 3.94
C GLU A 8 20.26 10.77 4.72
N ALA A 9 19.28 10.13 4.07
CA ALA A 9 18.03 9.74 4.69
C ALA A 9 18.28 8.72 5.82
N PRO A 10 17.70 8.94 7.02
CA PRO A 10 17.78 7.99 8.11
C PRO A 10 17.16 6.64 7.73
N SER A 11 17.72 5.56 8.27
CA SER A 11 17.13 4.22 8.13
C SER A 11 15.96 4.07 9.09
N LEU A 12 14.87 3.45 8.61
CA LEU A 12 13.85 2.88 9.49
C LEU A 12 14.50 1.85 10.43
N GLU A 13 13.94 1.69 11.62
CA GLU A 13 14.37 0.68 12.60
C GLU A 13 13.44 -0.52 12.51
N LEU A 14 13.98 -1.71 12.22
CA LEU A 14 13.18 -2.94 12.22
C LEU A 14 12.85 -3.33 13.65
N VAL A 15 11.57 -3.34 13.99
CA VAL A 15 11.05 -3.82 15.29
C VAL A 15 10.79 -5.31 15.23
N LYS A 16 10.08 -5.76 14.19
CA LYS A 16 9.72 -7.18 14.01
C LYS A 16 9.56 -7.53 12.54
N GLU A 17 9.97 -8.73 12.16
CA GLU A 17 9.78 -9.31 10.83
C GLU A 17 9.34 -10.76 11.02
N GLN A 18 8.34 -11.20 10.25
CA GLN A 18 7.92 -12.60 10.20
C GLN A 18 7.51 -13.02 8.79
N LYS A 19 7.76 -14.29 8.45
CA LYS A 19 7.24 -14.88 7.21
C LYS A 19 5.75 -15.13 7.37
N LEU A 20 4.97 -14.84 6.34
CA LEU A 20 3.52 -15.01 6.38
C LEU A 20 3.12 -16.47 6.60
N TYR A 21 3.82 -17.42 5.97
CA TYR A 21 3.54 -18.85 6.16
C TYR A 21 3.76 -19.32 7.61
N GLU A 22 4.59 -18.65 8.40
CA GLU A 22 4.84 -19.01 9.81
C GLU A 22 3.72 -18.50 10.72
N LEU A 23 3.08 -17.40 10.35
CA LEU A 23 1.97 -16.83 11.11
C LEU A 23 0.63 -17.50 10.81
N LEU A 24 0.45 -18.00 9.59
CA LEU A 24 -0.83 -18.51 9.10
C LEU A 24 -1.02 -20.00 9.42
N PRO A 25 -2.10 -20.38 10.12
CA PRO A 25 -2.34 -21.78 10.47
C PRO A 25 -2.50 -22.68 9.23
N GLY A 26 -1.82 -23.82 9.25
CA GLY A 26 -1.89 -24.82 8.17
C GLY A 26 -1.14 -24.42 6.89
N SER A 27 -0.29 -23.39 6.96
CA SER A 27 0.58 -22.99 5.87
C SER A 27 1.99 -23.58 5.97
N SER A 28 2.71 -23.54 4.85
CA SER A 28 4.07 -24.06 4.70
C SER A 28 4.94 -23.11 3.87
N PRO A 29 6.28 -23.27 3.90
CA PRO A 29 7.18 -22.47 3.07
C PRO A 29 6.95 -22.58 1.55
N ASP A 30 6.25 -23.61 1.09
CA ASP A 30 5.92 -23.83 -0.32
C ASP A 30 4.66 -23.07 -0.77
N ASP A 31 3.86 -22.58 0.19
CA ASP A 31 2.71 -21.73 -0.12
C ASP A 31 3.17 -20.38 -0.67
N SER A 32 2.37 -19.84 -1.60
CA SER A 32 2.58 -18.52 -2.18
C SER A 32 1.68 -17.51 -1.48
N PHE A 33 2.30 -16.46 -0.96
CA PHE A 33 1.63 -15.31 -0.37
C PHE A 33 2.24 -14.05 -0.98
N GLU A 34 1.74 -13.65 -2.15
CA GLU A 34 2.14 -12.39 -2.81
C GLU A 34 1.39 -11.22 -2.17
N ALA A 35 1.77 -10.88 -0.93
CA ALA A 35 1.15 -9.79 -0.18
C ALA A 35 1.34 -8.46 -0.90
N THR A 36 0.25 -7.69 -1.00
CA THR A 36 0.20 -6.45 -1.79
C THR A 36 -0.32 -5.26 -0.99
N GLY A 37 -1.21 -5.50 -0.04
CA GLY A 37 -1.79 -4.45 0.82
C GLY A 37 -1.94 -4.94 2.24
N VAL A 38 -1.91 -4.00 3.18
CA VAL A 38 -2.12 -4.25 4.61
C VAL A 38 -2.87 -3.06 5.20
N CYS A 39 -3.81 -3.32 6.09
CA CYS A 39 -4.38 -2.28 6.95
C CYS A 39 -4.49 -2.78 8.39
N ARG A 40 -4.48 -1.87 9.35
CA ARG A 40 -4.73 -2.11 10.76
C ARG A 40 -6.20 -1.85 11.06
N LYS A 41 -6.79 -2.76 11.82
CA LYS A 41 -8.08 -2.56 12.48
C LYS A 41 -7.99 -3.19 13.86
N ASP A 42 -8.24 -2.39 14.89
CA ASP A 42 -8.13 -2.81 16.29
C ASP A 42 -6.73 -3.40 16.61
N GLU A 43 -6.69 -4.63 17.13
CA GLU A 43 -5.48 -5.38 17.48
C GLU A 43 -5.06 -6.34 16.36
N HIS A 44 -5.51 -6.10 15.12
CA HIS A 44 -5.20 -6.96 13.98
C HIS A 44 -4.70 -6.19 12.76
N PHE A 45 -3.81 -6.84 12.02
CA PHE A 45 -3.46 -6.49 10.65
C PHE A 45 -4.23 -7.38 9.69
N PHE A 46 -4.82 -6.76 8.67
CA PHE A 46 -5.51 -7.43 7.58
C PHE A 46 -4.64 -7.33 6.33
N VAL A 47 -4.14 -8.47 5.86
CA VAL A 47 -3.24 -8.56 4.71
C VAL A 47 -3.97 -9.20 3.54
N ILE A 48 -3.87 -8.59 2.37
CA ILE A 48 -4.42 -9.08 1.11
C ILE A 48 -3.30 -9.52 0.17
N PHE A 49 -3.64 -10.40 -0.77
CA PHE A 49 -2.71 -10.98 -1.72
C PHE A 49 -3.13 -10.68 -3.16
N ASP A 50 -2.17 -10.53 -4.07
CA ASP A 50 -2.48 -10.31 -5.48
C ASP A 50 -2.66 -11.63 -6.27
N ASP A 51 -2.09 -12.73 -5.76
CA ASP A 51 -2.10 -14.07 -6.36
C ASP A 51 -3.26 -14.96 -5.89
N THR A 52 -3.89 -14.62 -4.76
CA THR A 52 -5.03 -15.36 -4.20
C THR A 52 -6.13 -14.41 -3.70
N PRO A 53 -7.39 -14.85 -3.64
CA PRO A 53 -8.49 -14.03 -3.10
C PRO A 53 -8.55 -14.08 -1.56
N HIS A 54 -7.54 -14.64 -0.90
CA HIS A 54 -7.55 -14.85 0.54
C HIS A 54 -7.27 -13.54 1.27
N ILE A 55 -7.71 -13.45 2.52
CA ILE A 55 -7.39 -12.34 3.41
C ILE A 55 -6.82 -12.94 4.69
N ALA A 56 -5.65 -12.50 5.11
CA ALA A 56 -5.06 -12.88 6.38
C ALA A 56 -5.45 -11.85 7.44
N ARG A 57 -5.90 -12.31 8.61
CA ARG A 57 -5.97 -11.50 9.81
C ARG A 57 -4.89 -11.98 10.76
N LEU A 58 -4.01 -11.08 11.18
CA LEU A 58 -2.85 -11.38 12.00
C LEU A 58 -2.91 -10.51 13.24
N HIS A 59 -2.70 -11.08 14.42
CA HIS A 59 -2.61 -10.26 15.64
C HIS A 59 -1.39 -9.32 15.55
N VAL A 60 -1.53 -8.08 16.03
CA VAL A 60 -0.48 -7.03 15.93
C VAL A 60 0.85 -7.44 16.55
N SER A 61 0.82 -8.37 17.52
CA SER A 61 2.06 -8.92 18.09
C SER A 61 2.91 -9.69 17.09
N LEU A 62 2.37 -10.15 15.95
CA LEU A 62 3.02 -11.06 14.98
C LEU A 62 3.63 -12.31 15.65
N THR A 63 2.90 -12.89 16.60
CA THR A 63 3.32 -14.12 17.29
C THR A 63 2.91 -15.35 16.48
N ILE A 64 3.86 -16.26 16.26
CA ILE A 64 3.61 -17.55 15.59
C ILE A 64 2.66 -18.38 16.44
N GLY A 65 1.62 -18.95 15.81
CA GLY A 65 0.62 -19.76 16.50
C GLY A 65 -0.35 -18.98 17.39
N HIS A 66 -0.42 -17.65 17.26
CA HIS A 66 -1.43 -16.85 17.95
C HIS A 66 -2.83 -17.25 17.49
N GLU A 67 -3.78 -17.42 18.42
CA GLU A 67 -5.12 -17.94 18.13
C GLU A 67 -5.94 -17.07 17.18
N ASP A 68 -5.72 -15.76 17.23
CA ASP A 68 -6.37 -14.80 16.34
C ASP A 68 -5.83 -14.77 14.90
N ASN A 69 -4.69 -15.43 14.64
CA ASN A 69 -4.16 -15.52 13.28
C ASN A 69 -5.05 -16.43 12.44
N ILE A 70 -5.69 -15.88 11.43
CA ILE A 70 -6.66 -16.59 10.59
C ILE A 70 -6.37 -16.28 9.12
N LEU A 71 -6.38 -17.32 8.29
CA LEU A 71 -6.46 -17.17 6.84
C LEU A 71 -7.90 -17.37 6.38
N PHE A 72 -8.58 -16.29 6.02
CA PHE A 72 -9.91 -16.35 5.42
C PHE A 72 -9.79 -16.86 3.98
N ARG A 73 -9.92 -18.18 3.83
CA ARG A 73 -9.88 -18.84 2.52
C ARG A 73 -11.18 -18.57 1.77
N ARG A 74 -11.05 -17.95 0.60
CA ARG A 74 -12.18 -17.61 -0.28
C ARG A 74 -12.10 -18.42 -1.57
N MET A 75 -13.24 -18.91 -2.05
CA MET A 75 -13.35 -19.72 -3.27
C MET A 75 -13.64 -18.89 -4.54
N VAL A 76 -13.75 -17.57 -4.42
CA VAL A 76 -14.13 -16.69 -5.55
C VAL A 76 -12.92 -16.39 -6.45
N GLN A 77 -13.13 -16.29 -7.77
CA GLN A 77 -12.06 -16.16 -8.78
C GLN A 77 -11.46 -14.75 -8.95
N THR A 78 -11.90 -13.75 -8.20
CA THR A 78 -11.36 -12.39 -8.35
C THR A 78 -10.00 -12.26 -7.66
N VAL A 79 -8.96 -12.67 -8.37
CA VAL A 79 -7.56 -12.34 -8.06
C VAL A 79 -7.18 -10.96 -8.59
N GLY A 80 -6.08 -10.43 -8.07
CA GLY A 80 -5.58 -9.09 -8.39
C GLY A 80 -6.12 -8.02 -7.45
N TYR A 81 -6.05 -8.23 -6.14
CA TYR A 81 -6.09 -7.10 -5.22
C TYR A 81 -4.80 -6.28 -5.37
N VAL A 82 -4.88 -5.03 -4.92
CA VAL A 82 -3.79 -4.06 -5.01
C VAL A 82 -3.51 -3.50 -3.63
N ASP A 83 -4.53 -2.93 -2.98
CA ASP A 83 -4.40 -2.34 -1.66
C ASP A 83 -5.72 -2.40 -0.88
N ILE A 84 -5.66 -2.23 0.44
CA ILE A 84 -6.77 -2.35 1.37
C ILE A 84 -6.72 -1.23 2.41
N THR A 85 -7.89 -0.67 2.74
CA THR A 85 -8.04 0.23 3.91
C THR A 85 -9.29 -0.16 4.69
N TYR A 86 -9.36 0.21 5.97
CA TYR A 86 -10.54 0.04 6.80
C TYR A 86 -11.08 1.40 7.23
N VAL A 87 -12.37 1.63 6.99
CA VAL A 87 -13.04 2.90 7.24
C VAL A 87 -13.92 2.77 8.47
N GLU A 88 -13.45 3.28 9.61
CA GLU A 88 -14.13 3.17 10.91
C GLU A 88 -15.57 3.71 10.88
N LYS A 89 -15.77 4.86 10.24
CA LYS A 89 -17.06 5.56 10.21
C LYS A 89 -18.20 4.72 9.62
N ILE A 90 -17.91 3.96 8.57
CA ILE A 90 -18.89 3.09 7.90
C ILE A 90 -18.70 1.61 8.25
N ARG A 91 -17.65 1.29 9.02
CA ARG A 91 -17.29 -0.07 9.48
C ARG A 91 -17.10 -1.06 8.34
N GLN A 92 -16.37 -0.63 7.32
CA GLN A 92 -16.14 -1.42 6.11
C GLN A 92 -14.67 -1.51 5.74
N PHE A 93 -14.28 -2.62 5.13
CA PHE A 93 -13.04 -2.71 4.39
C PHE A 93 -13.29 -2.32 2.93
N LEU A 94 -12.38 -1.53 2.39
CA LEU A 94 -12.33 -1.18 0.98
C LEU A 94 -11.09 -1.82 0.37
N ILE A 95 -11.26 -2.49 -0.76
CA ILE A 95 -10.16 -3.16 -1.46
C ILE A 95 -10.08 -2.65 -2.90
N LEU A 96 -8.95 -2.06 -3.25
CA LEU A 96 -8.62 -1.67 -4.62
C LEU A 96 -8.22 -2.91 -5.43
N THR A 97 -8.76 -3.02 -6.65
CA THR A 97 -8.41 -4.12 -7.56
C THR A 97 -7.55 -3.66 -8.73
N LYS A 98 -6.77 -4.59 -9.30
CA LYS A 98 -6.10 -4.40 -10.57
C LYS A 98 -7.12 -4.03 -11.66
N PRO A 99 -6.74 -3.20 -12.64
CA PRO A 99 -7.66 -2.75 -13.68
C PRO A 99 -8.23 -3.92 -14.48
N LYS A 100 -9.53 -3.87 -14.77
CA LYS A 100 -10.22 -4.82 -15.66
C LYS A 100 -10.99 -4.04 -16.73
N LYS A 101 -11.27 -4.68 -17.86
CA LYS A 101 -12.11 -4.09 -18.92
C LYS A 101 -13.53 -3.91 -18.39
N ASP A 102 -14.02 -2.68 -18.44
CA ASP A 102 -15.43 -2.35 -18.23
C ASP A 102 -16.28 -2.73 -19.46
N LYS A 103 -17.60 -2.51 -19.39
CA LYS A 103 -18.53 -2.77 -20.51
C LYS A 103 -18.23 -1.89 -21.75
N GLY A 104 -17.57 -0.75 -21.57
CA GLY A 104 -17.14 0.16 -22.63
C GLY A 104 -15.76 -0.16 -23.21
N GLY A 105 -15.07 -1.18 -22.70
CA GLY A 105 -13.74 -1.61 -23.14
C GLY A 105 -12.57 -0.85 -22.49
N ASN A 106 -12.82 0.07 -21.56
CA ASN A 106 -11.77 0.78 -20.83
C ASN A 106 -11.23 -0.08 -19.68
N HIS A 107 -9.93 0.00 -19.41
CA HIS A 107 -9.35 -0.63 -18.21
C HIS A 107 -9.54 0.32 -17.03
N ARG A 108 -10.29 -0.13 -16.02
CA ARG A 108 -10.58 0.63 -14.81
C ARG A 108 -10.41 -0.28 -13.59
N PRO A 109 -9.88 0.22 -12.47
CA PRO A 109 -9.94 -0.52 -11.22
C PRO A 109 -11.34 -0.43 -10.62
N LYS A 110 -11.59 -1.28 -9.62
CA LYS A 110 -12.76 -1.19 -8.75
C LYS A 110 -12.33 -0.97 -7.31
N ILE A 111 -13.24 -0.40 -6.53
CA ILE A 111 -13.22 -0.51 -5.08
C ILE A 111 -14.27 -1.56 -4.72
N ASN A 112 -13.83 -2.65 -4.10
CA ASN A 112 -14.73 -3.63 -3.52
C ASN A 112 -14.98 -3.27 -2.05
N GLU A 113 -16.24 -3.33 -1.63
CA GLU A 113 -16.67 -3.02 -0.28
C GLU A 113 -16.98 -4.32 0.48
N TYR A 114 -16.55 -4.36 1.73
CA TYR A 114 -16.77 -5.50 2.62
C TYR A 114 -17.21 -5.03 3.99
N THR A 115 -18.05 -5.81 4.65
CA THR A 115 -18.33 -5.61 6.08
C THR A 115 -17.06 -5.78 6.93
N ALA A 116 -17.10 -5.32 8.17
CA ALA A 116 -16.05 -5.58 9.17
C ALA A 116 -15.74 -7.08 9.40
N ASP A 117 -16.66 -7.98 9.02
CA ASP A 117 -16.48 -9.44 9.09
C ASP A 117 -16.08 -10.04 7.71
N LEU A 118 -15.61 -9.21 6.78
CA LEU A 118 -15.13 -9.58 5.45
C LEU A 118 -16.21 -10.21 4.54
N GLN A 119 -17.48 -9.90 4.76
CA GLN A 119 -18.56 -10.25 3.84
C GLN A 119 -18.62 -9.22 2.71
N PHE A 120 -18.66 -9.68 1.46
CA PHE A 120 -18.75 -8.78 0.29
C PHE A 120 -20.08 -8.03 0.28
N LEU A 121 -20.02 -6.72 0.03
CA LEU A 121 -21.19 -5.84 -0.07
C LEU A 121 -21.42 -5.42 -1.53
N ASP A 122 -20.52 -4.62 -2.08
CA ASP A 122 -20.63 -4.08 -3.43
C ASP A 122 -19.26 -3.86 -4.09
N ALA A 123 -19.25 -3.45 -5.35
CA ALA A 123 -18.05 -3.13 -6.09
C ALA A 123 -18.27 -2.08 -7.20
N ASP A 124 -17.87 -0.86 -6.92
CA ASP A 124 -17.97 0.26 -7.85
C ASP A 124 -16.71 0.48 -8.68
N TRP A 125 -16.91 0.99 -9.90
CA TRP A 125 -15.80 1.37 -10.78
C TRP A 125 -15.17 2.68 -10.33
N VAL A 126 -13.88 2.82 -10.57
CA VAL A 126 -13.20 4.12 -10.47
C VAL A 126 -13.18 4.78 -11.84
N ASP A 127 -13.59 6.05 -11.92
CA ASP A 127 -13.55 6.85 -13.15
C ASP A 127 -12.14 7.33 -13.46
N PHE A 128 -11.27 6.37 -13.71
CA PHE A 128 -9.89 6.61 -14.06
C PHE A 128 -9.48 5.63 -15.15
N PRO A 129 -9.72 5.96 -16.43
CA PRO A 129 -9.36 5.08 -17.54
C PRO A 129 -7.82 5.01 -17.63
N LEU A 130 -7.30 3.80 -17.48
CA LEU A 130 -5.88 3.53 -17.56
C LEU A 130 -5.53 3.12 -19.00
N GLU A 131 -4.47 3.71 -19.55
CA GLU A 131 -3.97 3.35 -20.87
C GLU A 131 -3.34 1.94 -20.81
N GLY A 132 -4.14 0.93 -21.18
CA GLY A 132 -3.73 -0.47 -21.14
C GLY A 132 -3.64 -1.04 -19.72
N ASN A 133 -3.00 -2.20 -19.59
CA ASN A 133 -2.84 -2.90 -18.31
C ASN A 133 -1.69 -2.34 -17.45
N ASP A 134 -0.84 -1.47 -18.02
CA ASP A 134 0.44 -1.12 -17.41
C ASP A 134 0.40 0.16 -16.56
N ARG A 135 -0.66 0.97 -16.67
CA ARG A 135 -0.89 2.06 -15.72
C ARG A 135 -1.81 1.52 -14.64
N ARG A 136 -1.47 1.79 -13.38
CA ARG A 136 -2.20 1.30 -12.22
C ARG A 136 -2.17 2.31 -11.08
N LEU A 137 -3.28 2.33 -10.35
CA LEU A 137 -3.32 2.85 -8.98
C LEU A 137 -2.83 1.72 -8.09
N GLU A 138 -1.97 2.05 -7.12
CA GLU A 138 -1.28 1.10 -6.24
C GLU A 138 -1.61 1.32 -4.76
N GLY A 139 -1.87 2.56 -4.34
CA GLY A 139 -2.25 2.85 -2.96
C GLY A 139 -3.71 3.24 -2.83
N LEU A 140 -4.33 2.88 -1.72
CA LEU A 140 -5.71 3.19 -1.37
C LEU A 140 -5.85 3.73 0.03
N GLU A 141 -6.36 4.97 0.15
CA GLU A 141 -6.81 5.50 1.43
C GLU A 141 -8.14 6.23 1.35
N MET A 142 -8.92 6.18 2.43
CA MET A 142 -10.18 6.90 2.56
C MET A 142 -10.00 8.08 3.52
N VAL A 143 -10.38 9.28 3.08
CA VAL A 143 -10.35 10.48 3.92
C VAL A 143 -11.72 11.12 3.99
N HIS A 144 -12.05 11.65 5.16
CA HIS A 144 -13.30 12.35 5.41
C HIS A 144 -13.06 13.86 5.49
N TYR A 145 -13.70 14.62 4.62
CA TYR A 145 -13.55 16.07 4.58
C TYR A 145 -14.86 16.76 4.23
N ASP A 146 -15.19 17.82 4.97
CA ASP A 146 -16.39 18.63 4.77
C ASP A 146 -17.70 17.82 4.64
N GLY A 147 -17.85 16.81 5.50
CA GLY A 147 -19.03 15.95 5.52
C GLY A 147 -19.07 14.90 4.40
N GLN A 148 -18.05 14.84 3.53
CA GLN A 148 -17.96 13.92 2.40
C GLN A 148 -16.81 12.92 2.53
N GLU A 149 -16.93 11.80 1.83
CA GLU A 149 -15.92 10.75 1.77
C GLU A 149 -15.19 10.79 0.43
N TYR A 150 -13.86 10.72 0.51
CA TYR A 150 -12.99 10.76 -0.64
C TYR A 150 -11.98 9.63 -0.60
N PHE A 151 -11.87 8.91 -1.70
CA PHE A 151 -10.82 7.93 -1.91
C PHE A 151 -9.59 8.61 -2.54
N LEU A 152 -8.41 8.36 -1.97
CA LEU A 152 -7.10 8.73 -2.48
C LEU A 152 -6.44 7.54 -3.18
N GLY A 153 -6.22 7.65 -4.49
CA GLY A 153 -5.55 6.64 -5.31
C GLY A 153 -4.13 7.06 -5.70
N LEU A 154 -3.10 6.35 -5.21
CA LEU A 154 -1.70 6.61 -5.55
C LEU A 154 -1.32 5.95 -6.89
N CYS A 155 -0.69 6.67 -7.81
CA CYS A 155 -0.19 6.07 -9.06
C CYS A 155 1.16 5.37 -8.89
N GLU A 156 1.33 4.18 -9.49
CA GLU A 156 2.60 3.42 -9.49
C GLU A 156 3.78 4.24 -10.02
N GLY A 157 3.59 4.84 -11.19
CA GLY A 157 4.63 5.57 -11.89
C GLY A 157 4.47 7.07 -11.74
N ASN A 158 5.61 7.78 -11.79
CA ASN A 158 5.60 9.24 -11.81
C ASN A 158 4.75 9.76 -12.99
N LYS A 159 3.97 10.80 -12.74
CA LYS A 159 2.99 11.41 -13.65
C LYS A 159 1.92 10.42 -14.14
N CYS A 160 1.67 9.36 -13.35
CA CYS A 160 0.79 8.24 -13.70
C CYS A 160 1.12 7.62 -15.06
N LYS A 161 2.41 7.53 -15.40
CA LYS A 161 2.90 6.88 -16.62
C LYS A 161 3.53 5.54 -16.29
N SER A 162 3.48 4.61 -17.23
CA SER A 162 4.14 3.30 -17.11
C SER A 162 5.55 3.30 -17.71
N GLY A 163 6.29 2.22 -17.46
CA GLY A 163 7.60 1.96 -18.08
C GLY A 163 8.64 3.04 -17.83
N ARG A 164 9.51 3.30 -18.82
CA ARG A 164 10.62 4.26 -18.70
C ARG A 164 10.16 5.68 -18.36
N LYS A 165 8.96 6.09 -18.80
CA LYS A 165 8.41 7.42 -18.49
C LYS A 165 8.00 7.52 -17.02
N GLY A 166 7.31 6.51 -16.49
CA GLY A 166 6.95 6.43 -15.07
C GLY A 166 8.15 6.30 -14.13
N ARG A 167 9.22 5.67 -14.63
CA ARG A 167 10.48 5.51 -13.89
C ARG A 167 11.36 6.75 -13.85
N LYS A 168 10.98 7.85 -14.52
CA LYS A 168 11.70 9.11 -14.37
C LYS A 168 11.31 9.72 -13.01
N PRO A 169 12.24 9.88 -12.06
CA PRO A 169 11.93 10.44 -10.75
C PRO A 169 11.35 11.84 -10.83
N GLY A 170 10.64 12.24 -9.78
CA GLY A 170 9.96 13.52 -9.68
C GLY A 170 8.59 13.51 -10.37
N GLY A 171 7.55 13.79 -9.59
CA GLY A 171 6.18 13.90 -10.07
C GLY A 171 5.29 12.71 -9.72
N GLY A 172 5.43 12.13 -8.53
CA GLY A 172 4.39 11.27 -7.97
C GLY A 172 3.03 11.96 -7.94
N ARG A 173 1.96 11.16 -7.95
CA ARG A 173 0.58 11.63 -8.09
C ARG A 173 -0.34 10.82 -7.22
N ILE A 174 -1.21 11.52 -6.49
CA ILE A 174 -2.39 10.94 -5.84
C ILE A 174 -3.61 11.56 -6.52
N HIS A 175 -4.57 10.72 -6.87
CA HIS A 175 -5.84 11.16 -7.42
C HIS A 175 -6.91 11.11 -6.34
N VAL A 176 -7.72 12.16 -6.25
CA VAL A 176 -8.84 12.26 -5.32
C VAL A 176 -10.11 11.87 -6.07
N PHE A 177 -10.89 10.97 -5.49
CA PHE A 177 -12.15 10.50 -6.03
C PHE A 177 -13.28 10.65 -5.01
N GLN A 178 -14.49 10.87 -5.49
CA GLN A 178 -15.69 10.94 -4.66
C GLN A 178 -16.74 9.95 -5.19
N ASN A 179 -17.47 9.29 -4.29
CA ASN A 179 -18.54 8.39 -4.70
C ASN A 179 -19.75 9.20 -5.23
N GLU A 180 -20.16 8.93 -6.47
CA GLU A 180 -21.35 9.49 -7.11
C GLU A 180 -22.44 8.43 -7.34
N GLY A 181 -22.48 7.41 -6.48
CA GLY A 181 -23.53 6.40 -6.40
C GLY A 181 -23.13 5.05 -6.99
N THR A 182 -22.63 5.03 -8.23
CA THR A 182 -22.18 3.79 -8.90
C THR A 182 -20.76 3.88 -9.46
N ILE A 183 -20.07 4.95 -9.10
CA ILE A 183 -18.75 5.28 -9.63
C ILE A 183 -18.01 6.21 -8.67
N TRP A 184 -16.72 5.97 -8.53
CA TRP A 184 -15.79 6.88 -7.88
C TRP A 184 -15.27 7.88 -8.92
N ALA A 185 -15.89 9.06 -8.97
CA ALA A 185 -15.59 10.11 -9.95
C ALA A 185 -14.32 10.89 -9.56
N HIS A 186 -13.43 11.13 -10.52
CA HIS A 186 -12.20 11.91 -10.31
C HIS A 186 -12.53 13.38 -9.99
N LYS A 187 -11.88 13.95 -8.97
CA LYS A 187 -12.11 15.32 -8.49
C LYS A 187 -10.87 16.19 -8.58
N GLU A 188 -9.72 15.68 -8.12
CA GLU A 188 -8.49 16.46 -8.02
C GLU A 188 -7.25 15.58 -8.16
N THR A 189 -6.12 16.18 -8.49
CA THR A 189 -4.82 15.51 -8.54
C THR A 189 -3.81 16.21 -7.64
N ILE A 190 -3.36 15.51 -6.61
CA ILE A 190 -2.31 15.94 -5.70
C ILE A 190 -0.95 15.59 -6.29
N ASN A 191 -0.03 16.53 -6.23
CA ASN A 191 1.35 16.33 -6.68
C ASN A 191 2.22 16.02 -5.46
N LEU A 192 2.91 14.88 -5.45
CA LEU A 192 3.98 14.66 -4.47
C LEU A 192 5.11 15.68 -4.67
N PRO A 193 5.88 16.01 -3.61
CA PRO A 193 7.02 16.91 -3.72
C PRO A 193 7.89 16.59 -4.94
N LYS A 194 8.26 17.62 -5.72
CA LYS A 194 8.94 17.43 -7.02
C LYS A 194 10.34 16.85 -6.84
N GLU A 195 10.92 17.13 -5.69
CA GLU A 195 12.24 16.77 -5.23
C GLU A 195 12.30 15.30 -4.82
N LEU A 196 11.15 14.67 -4.56
CA LEU A 196 11.07 13.26 -4.18
C LEU A 196 11.57 12.37 -5.34
N GLN A 197 12.71 11.73 -5.13
CA GLN A 197 13.39 10.90 -6.13
C GLN A 197 12.86 9.46 -6.19
N PHE A 198 11.61 9.24 -5.81
CA PHE A 198 11.01 7.91 -5.79
C PHE A 198 10.66 7.40 -7.19
N VAL A 199 10.71 6.08 -7.32
CA VAL A 199 10.34 5.34 -8.52
C VAL A 199 9.60 4.09 -8.09
N ASP A 200 8.48 3.77 -8.76
CA ASP A 200 7.70 2.57 -8.45
C ASP A 200 7.04 2.69 -7.07
N TYR A 201 6.05 3.59 -6.97
CA TYR A 201 5.23 3.74 -5.78
C TYR A 201 4.31 2.53 -5.64
N THR A 202 4.10 2.03 -4.42
CA THR A 202 3.37 0.77 -4.22
C THR A 202 2.27 0.84 -3.18
N ALA A 203 2.37 1.71 -2.17
CA ALA A 203 1.28 1.93 -1.23
C ALA A 203 1.39 3.28 -0.53
N MET A 204 0.30 3.65 0.13
CA MET A 204 0.13 4.85 0.91
C MET A 204 -0.66 4.52 2.16
N ALA A 205 -0.31 5.17 3.27
CA ALA A 205 -1.06 5.10 4.51
C ALA A 205 -1.38 6.51 5.02
N VAL A 206 -2.63 6.76 5.42
CA VAL A 206 -3.03 8.03 6.06
C VAL A 206 -3.53 7.77 7.47
N ARG A 207 -2.94 8.43 8.46
CA ARG A 207 -3.48 8.45 9.83
C ARG A 207 -3.43 9.87 10.38
N ASP A 208 -4.58 10.35 10.83
CA ASP A 208 -4.78 11.75 11.17
C ASP A 208 -4.33 12.62 9.99
N ARG A 209 -3.27 13.41 10.18
CA ARG A 209 -2.67 14.24 9.12
C ARG A 209 -1.39 13.65 8.55
N GLN A 210 -0.91 12.52 9.08
CA GLN A 210 0.34 11.92 8.64
C GLN A 210 0.11 11.03 7.45
N VAL A 211 0.94 11.20 6.42
CA VAL A 211 0.92 10.36 5.22
C VAL A 211 2.25 9.65 5.09
N ALA A 212 2.21 8.34 4.91
CA ALA A 212 3.35 7.49 4.61
C ALA A 212 3.20 6.98 3.17
N ILE A 213 4.21 7.16 2.32
CA ILE A 213 4.18 6.71 0.91
C ILE A 213 5.41 5.87 0.62
N VAL A 214 5.19 4.65 0.15
CA VAL A 214 6.25 3.67 -0.13
C VAL A 214 6.64 3.67 -1.60
N SER A 215 7.93 3.46 -1.84
CA SER A 215 8.49 3.17 -3.16
C SER A 215 9.32 1.88 -3.13
N GLN A 216 8.91 0.90 -3.93
CA GLN A 216 9.52 -0.42 -3.99
C GLN A 216 10.94 -0.37 -4.56
N LEU A 217 11.13 0.19 -5.75
CA LEU A 217 12.45 0.19 -6.39
C LEU A 217 13.46 1.10 -5.68
N THR A 218 12.99 2.19 -5.07
CA THR A 218 13.84 3.05 -4.25
C THR A 218 14.12 2.44 -2.87
N SER A 219 13.29 1.49 -2.42
CA SER A 219 13.40 0.87 -1.08
C SER A 219 13.39 1.95 0.01
N ALA A 220 12.41 2.84 -0.07
CA ALA A 220 12.26 3.99 0.82
C ALA A 220 10.79 4.33 1.07
N ILE A 221 10.56 5.09 2.13
CA ILE A 221 9.27 5.68 2.48
C ILE A 221 9.42 7.19 2.64
N TRP A 222 8.44 7.94 2.17
CA TRP A 222 8.31 9.37 2.44
C TRP A 222 7.20 9.54 3.47
N VAL A 223 7.47 10.28 4.53
CA VAL A 223 6.49 10.64 5.55
C VAL A 223 6.33 12.15 5.55
N GLY A 224 5.11 12.64 5.42
CA GLY A 224 4.82 14.07 5.49
C GLY A 224 3.46 14.34 6.11
N GLN A 225 3.10 15.61 6.15
CA GLN A 225 1.83 16.06 6.71
C GLN A 225 0.89 16.52 5.59
N PHE A 226 -0.36 16.08 5.66
CA PHE A 226 -1.41 16.34 4.69
C PHE A 226 -2.50 17.23 5.30
N GLN A 227 -3.13 18.03 4.45
CA GLN A 227 -4.36 18.74 4.76
C GLN A 227 -5.40 18.42 3.69
N GLU A 228 -6.54 17.95 4.17
CA GLU A 228 -7.70 17.67 3.33
C GLU A 228 -8.24 18.97 2.73
N SER A 229 -8.16 20.07 3.49
CA SER A 229 -8.51 21.41 3.00
C SER A 229 -7.54 21.84 1.90
N GLY A 230 -7.98 21.68 0.65
CA GLY A 230 -7.18 22.05 -0.54
C GLY A 230 -6.34 20.92 -1.13
N TRP A 231 -6.42 19.70 -0.57
CA TRP A 231 -5.72 18.52 -1.09
C TRP A 231 -4.20 18.71 -1.24
N ASP A 232 -3.54 19.17 -0.17
CA ASP A 232 -2.13 19.56 -0.24
C ASP A 232 -1.29 19.01 0.92
N PHE A 233 0.03 19.00 0.72
CA PHE A 233 0.98 18.72 1.78
C PHE A 233 1.37 20.02 2.48
N VAL A 234 1.47 19.98 3.80
CA VAL A 234 1.81 21.18 4.59
C VAL A 234 3.30 21.34 4.85
N ASP A 235 4.10 20.33 4.45
CA ASP A 235 5.55 20.34 4.53
C ASP A 235 6.17 19.53 3.37
N ASP A 236 7.50 19.61 3.28
CA ASP A 236 8.29 18.82 2.31
C ASP A 236 8.38 17.33 2.71
N GLY A 237 7.89 16.98 3.90
CA GLY A 237 8.06 15.69 4.56
C GLY A 237 9.53 15.31 4.78
N ARG A 238 9.75 14.02 5.05
CA ARG A 238 11.06 13.41 5.24
C ARG A 238 11.10 12.03 4.61
N VAL A 239 12.22 11.75 3.97
CA VAL A 239 12.48 10.43 3.39
C VAL A 239 13.21 9.58 4.43
N TYR A 240 12.79 8.33 4.54
CA TYR A 240 13.42 7.27 5.30
C TYR A 240 13.71 6.10 4.36
N VAL A 241 14.80 5.38 4.61
CA VAL A 241 15.17 4.20 3.82
C VAL A 241 14.92 2.92 4.61
N PHE A 242 14.52 1.85 3.93
CA PHE A 242 14.51 0.53 4.58
C PHE A 242 15.94 0.07 4.86
N PRO A 243 16.18 -0.71 5.93
CA PRO A 243 17.51 -1.18 6.27
C PRO A 243 18.18 -1.93 5.12
N LYS A 244 19.45 -1.62 4.88
CA LYS A 244 20.25 -2.32 3.89
C LYS A 244 20.86 -3.59 4.47
N SER A 245 21.34 -4.47 3.58
CA SER A 245 22.15 -5.61 3.96
C SER A 245 23.51 -5.19 4.54
N LYS A 246 24.22 -6.12 5.19
CA LYS A 246 25.59 -5.91 5.72
C LYS A 246 26.61 -5.42 4.67
N LYS A 247 26.32 -5.60 3.37
CA LYS A 247 27.16 -5.16 2.24
C LYS A 247 26.62 -3.89 1.56
N ASP A 248 25.78 -3.13 2.26
CA ASP A 248 25.16 -1.88 1.78
C ASP A 248 24.28 -2.02 0.54
N TYR A 249 23.79 -3.23 0.23
CA TYR A 249 22.78 -3.44 -0.80
C TYR A 249 21.35 -3.35 -0.27
N ILE A 250 20.42 -2.92 -1.11
CA ILE A 250 18.97 -3.06 -0.86
C ILE A 250 18.64 -4.50 -0.47
N ALA A 251 18.01 -4.63 0.70
CA ALA A 251 17.56 -5.91 1.28
C ALA A 251 16.04 -6.11 1.16
N TYR A 252 15.26 -5.04 1.23
CA TYR A 252 13.80 -5.05 1.07
C TYR A 252 13.43 -4.72 -0.36
N CYS A 253 13.40 -5.75 -1.21
CA CYS A 253 13.31 -5.58 -2.66
C CYS A 253 11.88 -5.51 -3.21
N ASN A 254 10.91 -5.96 -2.42
CA ASN A 254 9.54 -6.22 -2.88
C ASN A 254 8.50 -5.71 -1.88
N ILE A 255 8.71 -4.52 -1.33
CA ILE A 255 7.79 -3.89 -0.38
C ILE A 255 6.61 -3.34 -1.17
N GLU A 256 5.40 -3.82 -0.87
CA GLU A 256 4.19 -3.46 -1.62
C GLU A 256 3.22 -2.66 -0.75
N GLY A 257 2.79 -3.18 0.41
CA GLY A 257 1.78 -2.55 1.27
C GLY A 257 2.36 -1.85 2.50
N VAL A 258 1.67 -0.80 2.98
CA VAL A 258 1.99 -0.09 4.22
C VAL A 258 0.72 0.37 4.94
N ASP A 259 0.74 0.34 6.27
CA ASP A 259 -0.18 1.07 7.13
C ASP A 259 0.52 1.51 8.42
N TRP A 260 -0.09 2.39 9.20
CA TRP A 260 0.36 2.76 10.53
C TRP A 260 0.03 1.68 11.55
N SER A 261 1.07 1.07 12.14
CA SER A 261 0.88 0.11 13.21
C SER A 261 0.70 0.75 14.57
N ASP A 262 1.31 1.92 14.84
CA ASP A 262 1.10 2.74 16.04
C ASP A 262 1.72 4.13 15.83
N ALA A 263 1.69 5.02 16.81
CA ALA A 263 2.35 6.33 16.76
C ALA A 263 3.85 6.15 16.47
N GLY A 264 4.28 6.54 15.27
CA GLY A 264 5.68 6.36 14.83
C GLY A 264 6.07 4.95 14.40
N GLU A 265 5.11 4.05 14.26
CA GLU A 265 5.36 2.70 13.77
C GLU A 265 4.49 2.39 12.56
N LEU A 266 5.08 1.68 11.61
CA LEU A 266 4.47 1.26 10.36
C LEU A 266 4.47 -0.25 10.29
N VAL A 267 3.33 -0.82 9.91
CA VAL A 267 3.25 -2.18 9.39
C VAL A 267 3.48 -2.15 7.88
N VAL A 268 4.30 -3.07 7.39
CA VAL A 268 4.69 -3.15 5.99
C VAL A 268 4.61 -4.60 5.56
N VAL A 269 4.20 -4.85 4.31
CA VAL A 269 4.23 -6.21 3.73
C VAL A 269 5.09 -6.27 2.49
N SER A 270 5.69 -7.43 2.26
CA SER A 270 6.49 -7.71 1.08
C SER A 270 5.93 -8.85 0.25
N ASN A 271 5.93 -8.64 -1.06
CA ASN A 271 5.57 -9.62 -2.05
C ASN A 271 6.70 -10.65 -2.23
N ARG A 272 6.40 -11.72 -2.96
CA ARG A 272 7.35 -12.75 -3.36
C ARG A 272 8.46 -12.19 -4.23
N ARG A 273 9.69 -12.70 -4.01
CA ARG A 273 10.83 -12.39 -4.87
C ARG A 273 10.53 -12.82 -6.30
N LYS A 274 10.64 -11.88 -7.24
CA LYS A 274 10.47 -12.12 -8.67
C LYS A 274 11.68 -12.87 -9.26
N ARG A 275 11.44 -13.64 -10.33
CA ARG A 275 12.50 -14.39 -11.03
C ARG A 275 13.57 -13.43 -11.55
N GLY A 276 14.84 -13.76 -11.33
CA GLY A 276 15.98 -12.96 -11.79
C GLY A 276 16.47 -11.90 -10.80
N GLN A 277 15.71 -11.60 -9.74
CA GLN A 277 16.23 -10.79 -8.64
C GLN A 277 17.32 -11.54 -7.86
N ASN A 278 18.20 -10.77 -7.21
CA ASN A 278 19.27 -11.32 -6.40
C ASN A 278 18.69 -12.17 -5.25
N ARG A 279 19.34 -13.29 -4.91
CA ARG A 279 18.91 -14.20 -3.83
C ARG A 279 18.70 -13.50 -2.49
N ARG A 280 19.41 -12.40 -2.20
CA ARG A 280 19.23 -11.61 -0.97
C ARG A 280 17.80 -11.14 -0.76
N CYS A 281 17.06 -10.87 -1.84
CA CYS A 281 15.66 -10.42 -1.78
C CYS A 281 14.72 -11.51 -1.22
N GLN A 282 15.13 -12.79 -1.24
CA GLN A 282 14.35 -13.88 -0.65
C GLN A 282 14.33 -13.83 0.88
N LYS A 283 15.28 -13.13 1.50
CA LYS A 283 15.29 -13.04 2.96
C LYS A 283 14.03 -12.36 3.47
N THR A 284 13.61 -11.30 2.79
CA THR A 284 12.53 -10.41 3.24
C THR A 284 11.26 -10.57 2.42
N ASP A 285 11.17 -11.50 1.46
CA ASP A 285 9.97 -11.70 0.63
C ASP A 285 8.82 -12.40 1.39
N GLN A 286 7.58 -12.23 0.95
CA GLN A 286 6.40 -12.90 1.55
C GLN A 286 6.36 -12.76 3.08
N SER A 287 6.63 -11.54 3.56
CA SER A 287 6.77 -11.23 4.97
C SER A 287 5.88 -10.05 5.36
N ILE A 288 5.61 -9.96 6.65
CA ILE A 288 5.07 -8.78 7.32
C ILE A 288 6.11 -8.25 8.28
N HIS A 289 6.20 -6.92 8.37
CA HIS A 289 7.24 -6.20 9.08
C HIS A 289 6.62 -5.08 9.91
N ILE A 290 7.20 -4.80 11.07
CA ILE A 290 6.95 -3.61 11.86
C ILE A 290 8.23 -2.79 11.86
N PHE A 291 8.13 -1.54 11.41
CA PHE A 291 9.22 -0.58 11.41
C PHE A 291 8.87 0.61 12.27
N LYS A 292 9.85 1.09 13.03
CA LYS A 292 9.76 2.38 13.71
C LYS A 292 10.35 3.46 12.81
N VAL A 293 9.64 4.59 12.74
CA VAL A 293 10.06 5.81 12.06
C VAL A 293 10.90 6.64 13.05
N PRO A 294 12.20 6.86 12.81
CA PRO A 294 13.01 7.72 13.67
C PRO A 294 12.49 9.15 13.63
N GLU A 295 12.32 9.79 14.79
CA GLU A 295 12.00 11.22 14.92
C GLU A 295 10.85 11.65 14.00
N ILE A 296 9.62 11.31 14.39
CA ILE A 296 8.40 11.71 13.68
C ILE A 296 8.32 13.25 13.65
N ILE A 297 7.95 13.80 12.49
CA ILE A 297 7.65 15.22 12.28
C ILE A 297 6.17 15.49 12.56
#